data_AF-A0A0B6Z1K8-F1
#
_entry.id   AF-A0A0B6Z1K8-F1
#
_cell.length_a   1.000
_cell.length_b   1.000
_cell.length_c   1.000
_cell.angle_alpha   90.00
_cell.angle_beta   90.00
_cell.angle_gamma   90.00
#
_symmetry.space_group_name_H-M   'P 1'
#
loop_
_entity.id
_entity.type
_entity.pdbx_description
1 polymer ?
#
loop_
_entity_poly.entity_id
_entity_poly.type
_entity_poly.pdbx_seq_one_letter_code
_entity_poly.pdbx_strand_id
1 'polypeptide(L)'
;WGLLPPATAQMKENAKLTKGYFSGDPSFETEHLELKITGEGQNATEEEEITIIKEEDRLASIISEIDEDVRIVPRGAFVQVPTAEVVKNRSFEGLSVQEAAKLCNYMHFREAK
;
A
#
# COMPACT_ATOMS: atom_id res chain seq x y z
N TRP A 1 1.70 3.47 21.61
CA TRP A 1 1.32 3.20 20.22
C TRP A 1 0.74 4.47 19.64
N GLY A 2 1.37 5.02 18.59
CA GLY A 2 0.79 6.11 17.80
C GLY A 2 -0.12 5.53 16.72
N LEU A 3 -1.30 6.10 16.52
CA LEU A 3 -2.20 5.68 15.45
C LEU A 3 -1.79 6.36 14.16
N LEU A 4 -1.56 5.57 13.11
CA LEU A 4 -1.33 6.11 11.77
C LEU A 4 -2.66 6.57 11.16
N PRO A 5 -2.65 7.66 10.37
CA PRO A 5 -3.82 8.06 9.61
C PRO A 5 -4.18 7.00 8.54
N PRO A 6 -5.44 6.91 8.11
CA PRO A 6 -5.82 6.04 7.01
C PRO A 6 -5.17 6.52 5.70
N ALA A 7 -4.61 5.59 4.92
CA ALA A 7 -3.96 5.88 3.66
C ALA A 7 -4.96 6.27 2.56
N THR A 8 -5.16 7.58 2.36
CA THR A 8 -6.01 8.10 1.28
C THR A 8 -5.34 7.91 -0.10
N ALA A 9 -6.13 7.95 -1.17
CA ALA A 9 -5.61 7.82 -2.53
C ALA A 9 -4.57 8.91 -2.86
N GLN A 10 -4.80 10.15 -2.43
CA GLN A 10 -3.86 11.25 -2.64
C GLN A 10 -2.54 11.01 -1.89
N MET A 11 -2.59 10.55 -0.63
CA MET A 11 -1.38 10.22 0.13
C MET A 11 -0.55 9.12 -0.57
N LYS A 12 -1.22 8.11 -1.16
CA LYS A 12 -0.57 7.05 -1.92
C LYS A 12 0.12 7.58 -3.18
N GLU A 13 -0.52 8.48 -3.92
CA GLU A 13 0.12 9.10 -5.08
C GLU A 13 1.31 9.98 -4.66
N ASN A 14 1.14 10.80 -3.63
CA ASN A 14 2.21 11.63 -3.08
C ASN A 14 3.39 10.78 -2.59
N ALA A 15 3.13 9.66 -1.91
CA ALA A 15 4.17 8.77 -1.39
C ALA A 15 5.10 8.20 -2.48
N LYS A 16 4.60 8.04 -3.72
CA LYS A 16 5.40 7.58 -4.87
C LYS A 16 6.44 8.62 -5.33
N LEU A 17 6.20 9.90 -5.04
CA LEU A 17 7.10 11.01 -5.40
C LEU A 17 8.37 11.02 -4.54
N THR A 18 8.35 10.39 -3.37
CA THR A 18 9.50 10.30 -2.45
C THR A 18 10.18 8.93 -2.55
N LYS A 19 11.50 8.93 -2.77
CA LYS A 19 12.33 7.71 -2.79
C LYS A 19 13.30 7.70 -1.61
N GLY A 20 13.76 6.51 -1.24
CA GLY A 20 14.76 6.31 -0.17
C GLY A 20 14.16 5.79 1.13
N TYR A 21 15.00 5.67 2.16
CA TYR A 21 14.61 5.16 3.48
C TYR A 21 13.78 6.18 4.27
N PHE A 22 13.11 5.70 5.31
CA PHE A 22 12.45 6.55 6.32
C PHE A 22 13.50 7.17 7.26
N SER A 23 13.28 8.40 7.70
CA SER A 23 14.17 9.06 8.66
C SER A 23 13.98 8.54 10.09
N GLY A 24 12.78 8.03 10.39
CA GLY A 24 12.39 7.58 11.72
C GLY A 24 11.71 8.67 12.57
N ASP A 25 11.52 9.88 12.03
CA ASP A 25 10.72 10.94 12.65
C ASP A 25 9.38 11.08 11.92
N PRO A 26 8.24 10.76 12.58
CA PRO A 26 6.91 10.91 11.98
C PRO A 26 6.58 12.34 11.51
N SER A 27 7.20 13.36 12.13
CA SER A 27 6.95 14.77 11.80
C SER A 27 7.83 15.28 10.66
N PHE A 28 8.72 14.44 10.12
CA PHE A 28 9.59 14.83 9.03
C PHE A 28 8.78 15.14 7.77
N GLU A 29 9.07 16.27 7.14
CA GLU A 29 8.43 16.72 5.91
C GLU A 29 9.43 16.70 4.77
N THR A 30 9.04 16.07 3.66
CA THR A 30 9.82 16.08 2.42
C THR A 30 9.11 16.95 1.41
N GLU A 31 9.85 17.87 0.79
CA GLU A 31 9.35 18.68 -0.32
C GLU A 31 9.67 17.98 -1.64
N HIS A 32 8.65 17.88 -2.50
CA HIS A 32 8.80 17.46 -3.88
C HIS A 32 8.42 18.61 -4.80
N LEU A 33 9.34 18.98 -5.69
CA LEU A 33 9.17 20.06 -6.66
C LEU A 33 8.92 19.45 -8.04
N GLU A 34 7.78 19.74 -8.64
CA GLU A 34 7.43 19.35 -10.01
C GLU A 34 7.28 20.60 -10.88
N LEU A 35 8.01 20.65 -12.00
CA LEU A 35 7.89 21.72 -12.99
C LEU A 35 6.86 21.31 -14.04
N LYS A 36 5.71 21.98 -14.05
CA LYS A 36 4.68 21.81 -15.08
C LYS A 36 4.82 22.90 -16.13
N ILE A 37 5.17 22.49 -17.34
CA ILE A 37 5.19 23.38 -18.50
C ILE A 37 3.83 23.30 -19.17
N THR A 38 3.11 24.42 -19.19
CA THR A 38 1.77 24.50 -19.77
C THR A 38 1.80 25.41 -21.01
N GLY A 39 1.51 24.84 -22.19
CA GLY A 39 1.50 25.53 -23.48
C GLY A 39 2.47 24.94 -24.51
N GLU A 40 2.31 25.31 -25.79
CA GLU A 40 3.19 24.90 -26.89
C GLU A 40 3.91 26.13 -27.50
N GLY A 41 5.22 26.02 -27.75
CA GLY A 41 6.00 27.05 -28.43
C GLY A 41 6.35 28.25 -27.54
N GLN A 42 6.22 29.47 -28.08
CA GLN A 42 6.64 30.72 -27.40
C GLN A 42 5.72 31.17 -26.26
N ASN A 43 4.56 30.52 -26.06
CA ASN A 43 3.60 30.80 -24.99
C ASN A 43 3.64 29.75 -23.86
N ALA A 44 4.72 28.97 -23.76
CA ALA A 44 4.87 28.00 -22.69
C ALA A 44 5.12 28.73 -21.36
N THR A 45 4.24 28.51 -20.39
CA THR A 45 4.39 29.01 -19.02
C THR A 45 4.94 27.89 -18.14
N GLU A 46 6.01 28.16 -17.41
CA GLU A 46 6.58 27.24 -16.42
C GLU A 46 5.95 27.52 -15.05
N GLU A 47 5.22 26.55 -14.51
CA GLU A 47 4.64 26.60 -13.17
C GLU A 47 5.35 25.59 -12.25
N GLU A 48 5.78 26.06 -11.08
CA GLU A 48 6.37 25.23 -10.03
C GLU A 48 5.27 24.74 -9.07
N GLU A 49 5.07 23.43 -8.99
CA GLU A 49 4.17 22.80 -8.02
C GLU A 49 5.00 22.16 -6.90
N ILE A 50 4.81 22.66 -5.67
CA ILE A 50 5.46 22.13 -4.46
C ILE A 50 4.48 21.23 -3.71
N THR A 51 4.83 19.95 -3.57
CA THR A 51 4.08 18.99 -2.75
C THR A 51 4.86 18.68 -1.48
N ILE A 52 4.26 19.00 -0.33
CA ILE A 52 4.80 18.65 0.99
C ILE A 52 4.26 17.28 1.40
N ILE A 53 5.16 16.38 1.78
CA ILE A 53 4.84 14.99 2.12
C ILE A 53 5.35 14.71 3.53
N LYS A 54 4.42 14.45 4.45
CA LYS A 54 4.76 14.03 5.81
C LYS A 54 5.18 12.57 5.84
N GLU A 55 6.16 12.26 6.69
CA GLU A 55 6.68 10.91 6.82
C GLU A 55 5.65 9.93 7.38
N GLU A 56 4.80 10.37 8.31
CA GLU A 56 3.69 9.57 8.82
C GLU A 56 2.68 9.16 7.72
N ASP A 57 2.38 10.07 6.80
CA ASP A 57 1.43 9.85 5.71
C ASP A 57 2.02 8.91 4.66
N ARG A 58 3.30 9.11 4.35
CA ARG A 58 4.08 8.22 3.49
C ARG A 58 4.13 6.82 4.09
N LEU A 59 4.42 6.71 5.39
CA LEU A 59 4.48 5.43 6.09
C LEU A 59 3.14 4.69 6.03
N ALA A 60 2.03 5.37 6.33
CA ALA A 60 0.69 4.80 6.23
C ALA A 60 0.38 4.29 4.82
N SER A 61 0.76 5.07 3.80
CA SER A 61 0.56 4.73 2.39
C SER A 61 1.34 3.49 1.97
N ILE A 62 2.63 3.42 2.32
CA ILE A 62 3.50 2.29 2.00
C ILE A 62 3.04 1.01 2.72
N ILE A 63 2.61 1.11 3.99
CA ILE A 63 2.03 -0.04 4.70
C ILE A 63 0.79 -0.56 3.97
N SER A 64 -0.11 0.35 3.57
CA SER A 64 -1.32 -0.04 2.83
C SER A 64 -1.01 -0.68 1.47
N GLU A 65 0.03 -0.22 0.77
CA GLU A 65 0.44 -0.78 -0.52
C GLU A 65 1.05 -2.19 -0.36
N ILE A 66 1.96 -2.37 0.61
CA ILE A 66 2.56 -3.69 0.92
C ILE A 66 1.47 -4.69 1.33
N ASP A 67 0.54 -4.25 2.17
CA ASP A 67 -0.55 -5.09 2.64
C ASP A 67 -1.50 -5.46 1.49
N GLU A 68 -1.84 -4.52 0.61
CA GLU A 68 -2.59 -4.82 -0.61
C GLU A 68 -1.83 -5.79 -1.53
N ASP A 69 -0.52 -5.66 -1.71
CA ASP A 69 0.19 -6.51 -2.66
C ASP A 69 0.56 -7.88 -2.11
N VAL A 70 0.83 -8.01 -0.81
CA VAL A 70 1.49 -9.20 -0.24
C VAL A 70 0.67 -9.88 0.85
N ARG A 71 -0.51 -9.37 1.23
CA ARG A 71 -1.37 -10.07 2.20
C ARG A 71 -1.85 -11.41 1.62
N ILE A 72 -1.21 -12.49 2.06
CA ILE A 72 -1.46 -13.86 1.59
C ILE A 72 -1.89 -14.78 2.73
N VAL A 73 -2.65 -15.82 2.40
CA VAL A 73 -3.06 -16.89 3.30
C VAL A 73 -2.94 -18.25 2.63
N PRO A 74 -2.76 -19.35 3.40
CA PRO A 74 -2.87 -20.70 2.86
C PRO A 74 -4.27 -20.96 2.31
N ARG A 75 -4.35 -21.70 1.21
CA ARG A 75 -5.63 -22.15 0.65
C ARG A 75 -6.33 -23.06 1.65
N GLY A 76 -7.63 -22.81 1.84
CA GLY A 76 -8.46 -23.55 2.80
C GLY A 76 -8.40 -23.04 4.24
N ALA A 77 -7.51 -22.07 4.57
CA ALA A 77 -7.46 -21.47 5.90
C ALA A 77 -8.68 -20.60 6.24
N PHE A 78 -9.39 -20.13 5.22
CA PHE A 78 -10.61 -19.34 5.35
C PHE A 78 -11.72 -19.94 4.47
N VAL A 79 -12.96 -19.79 4.90
CA VAL A 79 -14.16 -20.21 4.18
C VAL A 79 -15.19 -19.10 4.19
N GLN A 80 -15.93 -18.97 3.09
CA GLN A 80 -17.08 -18.08 3.04
C GLN A 80 -18.32 -18.83 3.56
N VAL A 81 -18.96 -18.28 4.57
CA VAL A 81 -20.22 -18.82 5.10
C VAL A 81 -21.42 -18.29 4.30
N PRO A 82 -22.63 -18.87 4.43
CA PRO A 82 -23.81 -18.43 3.67
C PRO A 82 -24.20 -16.95 3.84
N THR A 83 -23.74 -16.28 4.91
CA THR A 83 -23.90 -14.84 5.12
C THR A 83 -22.95 -13.98 4.28
N ALA A 84 -22.19 -14.60 3.37
CA ALA A 84 -21.11 -14.02 2.57
C ALA A 84 -19.89 -13.52 3.37
N GLU A 85 -19.88 -13.70 4.70
CA GLU A 85 -18.73 -13.39 5.55
C GLU A 85 -17.60 -14.41 5.37
N VAL A 86 -16.36 -13.93 5.43
CA VAL A 86 -15.16 -14.78 5.36
C VAL A 86 -14.67 -15.05 6.78
N VAL A 87 -14.72 -16.32 7.19
CA VAL A 87 -14.33 -16.76 8.53
C VAL A 87 -13.17 -17.75 8.48
N LYS A 88 -12.41 -17.84 9.58
CA LYS A 88 -11.34 -18.84 9.72
C LYS A 88 -11.92 -20.25 9.66
N ASN A 89 -11.34 -21.11 8.84
CA ASN A 89 -11.71 -22.51 8.78
C ASN A 89 -11.14 -23.25 9.99
N ARG A 90 -12.00 -23.65 10.92
CA ARG A 90 -11.61 -24.37 12.14
C ARG A 90 -11.07 -25.78 11.89
N SER A 91 -11.38 -26.37 10.73
CA SER A 91 -10.89 -27.69 10.33
C SER A 91 -9.56 -27.64 9.57
N PHE A 92 -9.03 -26.44 9.32
CA PHE A 92 -7.74 -26.29 8.66
C PHE A 92 -6.59 -26.47 9.66
N GLU A 93 -5.83 -27.55 9.51
CA GLU A 93 -4.73 -27.91 10.41
C GLU A 93 -3.37 -27.38 9.97
N GLY A 94 -3.31 -26.69 8.82
CA GLY A 94 -2.07 -26.19 8.23
C GLY A 94 -1.65 -26.96 6.98
N LEU A 95 -0.61 -26.46 6.31
CA LEU A 95 0.04 -27.14 5.19
C LEU A 95 1.18 -28.00 5.72
N SER A 96 1.44 -29.15 5.08
CA SER A 96 2.69 -29.87 5.29
C SER A 96 3.90 -29.04 4.82
N VAL A 97 5.10 -29.37 5.29
CA VAL A 97 6.34 -28.64 4.89
C VAL A 97 6.53 -28.65 3.37
N GLN A 98 6.19 -29.76 2.71
CA GLN A 98 6.31 -29.93 1.25
C GLN A 98 5.28 -29.08 0.49
N GLU A 99 4.09 -28.89 1.06
CA GLU A 99 3.03 -28.06 0.48
C GLU A 99 3.28 -26.58 0.73
N ALA A 100 3.82 -26.21 1.89
CA ALA A 100 4.16 -24.83 2.23
C ALA A 100 5.24 -24.24 1.30
N ALA A 101 6.08 -25.09 0.69
CA ALA A 101 7.06 -24.66 -0.31
C ALA A 101 6.44 -24.33 -1.68
N LYS A 102 5.17 -24.66 -1.93
CA LYS A 102 4.51 -24.49 -3.23
C LYS A 102 3.63 -23.26 -3.24
N LEU A 103 3.96 -22.28 -4.09
CA LEU A 103 3.20 -21.03 -4.23
C LEU A 103 1.71 -21.25 -4.55
N CYS A 104 1.37 -22.32 -5.29
CA CYS A 104 -0.02 -22.64 -5.65
C CYS A 104 -0.92 -22.96 -4.45
N ASN A 105 -0.34 -23.18 -3.27
CA ASN A 105 -1.06 -23.42 -2.01
C ASN A 105 -1.36 -22.14 -1.23
N TYR A 106 -1.03 -20.97 -1.77
CA TYR A 106 -1.32 -19.67 -1.18
C TYR A 106 -2.21 -18.84 -2.12
N MET A 107 -2.92 -17.87 -1.53
CA MET A 107 -3.74 -16.91 -2.25
C MET A 107 -3.71 -15.54 -1.56
N HIS A 108 -3.98 -14.48 -2.32
CA HIS A 108 -4.17 -13.15 -1.75
C HIS A 108 -5.43 -13.11 -0.88
N PHE A 109 -5.36 -12.42 0.26
CA PHE A 109 -6.45 -12.29 1.22
C PHE A 109 -6.97 -10.86 1.28
N ARG A 110 -7.56 -10.44 0.17
CA ARG A 110 -8.07 -9.09 -0.07
C ARG A 110 -9.15 -9.15 -1.14
N GLU A 111 -9.78 -8.01 -1.41
CA GLU A 111 -10.72 -7.88 -2.51
C GLU A 111 -10.02 -8.10 -3.85
N ALA A 112 -10.76 -8.67 -4.80
CA ALA A 112 -10.26 -8.83 -6.16
C ALA A 112 -10.09 -7.46 -6.82
N LYS A 113 -8.97 -7.27 -7.53
CA LYS A 113 -8.76 -6.12 -8.41
C LYS A 113 -9.51 -6.32 -9.73
#